data_AF-A0A8X7WGF3-F1
#
_entry.id   AF-A0A8X7WGF3-F1
#
_cell.length_a   1.000
_cell.length_b   1.000
_cell.length_c   1.000
_cell.angle_alpha   90.00
_cell.angle_beta   90.00
_cell.angle_gamma   90.00
#
_symmetry.space_group_name_H-M   'P 1'
#
loop_
_entity.id
_entity.type
_entity.pdbx_description
1 polymer ?
#
loop_
_entity_poly.entity_id
_entity_poly.type
_entity_poly.pdbx_seq_one_letter_code
_entity_poly.pdbx_strand_id
1 'polypeptide(L)'
;MGRYYYSSSFLQTSNITNASYGWKSIQAGKKLLCKGSRVLIADGKDTSVWFDNWVPTLPPRKIGNITGSENLKVSDLIIQSSRSQEDMEMIKGITLSKYAIKDKLIWPYTKDMKYTVKSGYWAAFHDLREEEAIERSQGSITLKNEVWKLQILPKIKQFLWNVISGAVPSYVALCTRGVRLDPTCQRCCYDEEDINHVLFLCPHASAIWRCANSPLANQFTNNLEVNITMLLQLASDMKDDKFYQYQSFWILWYVWKSRNEFLFNHRNVHPSEDARRAKEANGEWVQCEPPPEGWLKCNFDCSYKNGELFSGMGWIIRDHQGKYVLAGGAKIKGIRSSLEGEASCFLYVLQQIWIKGWRNVWFEGDNKELVQIVNGSEDNMELGNLTFDIRHWIGLLPLCSLEQVNREKNQAADCIAKRVLEESEISIEVSESEARAGLELLQGFHGIYLRINFSLFPFLFLE
;
A
#
# COMPACT_ATOMS: atom_id res chain seq x y z
N MET A 1 -20.31 -3.35 4.45
CA MET A 1 -20.63 -2.95 5.85
C MET A 1 -21.89 -3.64 6.41
N GLY A 2 -22.92 -3.92 5.60
CA GLY A 2 -24.17 -4.55 6.08
C GLY A 2 -24.08 -5.92 6.79
N ARG A 3 -22.95 -6.63 6.70
CA ARG A 3 -22.74 -7.91 7.41
C ARG A 3 -22.51 -7.75 8.91
N TYR A 4 -21.97 -6.61 9.35
CA TYR A 4 -21.57 -6.39 10.75
C TYR A 4 -22.38 -5.29 11.43
N TYR A 5 -23.05 -4.42 10.68
CA TYR A 5 -24.08 -3.53 11.20
C TYR A 5 -25.06 -3.14 10.11
N TYR A 6 -26.33 -3.33 10.38
CA TYR A 6 -27.41 -3.04 9.43
C TYR A 6 -28.24 -1.83 9.86
N SER A 7 -28.49 -1.69 11.17
CA SER A 7 -29.37 -0.68 11.77
C SER A 7 -28.68 0.28 12.74
N SER A 8 -27.36 0.14 12.98
CA SER A 8 -26.61 0.94 13.96
C SER A 8 -25.39 1.61 13.33
N SER A 9 -24.88 2.67 13.97
CA SER A 9 -23.59 3.27 13.57
C SER A 9 -22.40 2.41 14.04
N PHE A 10 -21.23 2.54 13.39
CA PHE A 10 -20.00 1.83 13.77
C PHE A 10 -19.67 1.96 15.27
N LEU A 11 -19.80 3.17 15.82
CA LEU A 11 -19.52 3.44 17.25
C LEU A 11 -20.54 2.81 18.20
N GLN A 12 -21.72 2.42 17.73
CA GLN A 12 -22.76 1.75 18.52
C GLN A 12 -22.78 0.24 18.35
N THR A 13 -22.01 -0.32 17.40
CA THR A 13 -21.97 -1.78 17.16
C THR A 13 -21.45 -2.58 18.35
N SER A 14 -22.17 -3.61 18.77
CA SER A 14 -21.70 -4.59 19.76
C SER A 14 -20.68 -5.56 19.14
N ASN A 15 -19.90 -6.24 19.99
CA ASN A 15 -18.96 -7.26 19.54
C ASN A 15 -19.74 -8.47 19.01
N ILE A 16 -19.49 -8.84 17.75
CA ILE A 16 -20.10 -10.00 17.11
C ILE A 16 -19.19 -11.21 17.35
N THR A 17 -19.75 -12.27 17.94
CA THR A 17 -19.01 -13.48 18.34
C THR A 17 -18.27 -14.16 17.17
N ASN A 18 -18.90 -14.20 15.99
CA ASN A 18 -18.33 -14.78 14.75
C ASN A 18 -17.78 -13.74 13.76
N ALA A 19 -17.28 -12.60 14.25
CA ALA A 19 -16.64 -11.61 13.39
C ALA A 19 -15.35 -12.11 12.74
N SER A 20 -15.08 -11.69 11.50
CA SER A 20 -13.77 -11.92 10.86
C SER A 20 -12.64 -11.24 11.65
N TYR A 21 -11.41 -11.76 11.50
CA TYR A 21 -10.22 -11.17 12.14
C TYR A 21 -10.07 -9.68 11.80
N GLY A 22 -10.21 -9.30 10.52
CA GLY A 22 -10.16 -7.90 10.10
C GLY A 22 -11.22 -7.02 10.78
N TRP A 23 -12.45 -7.53 11.00
CA TRP A 23 -13.46 -6.77 11.73
C TRP A 23 -13.12 -6.62 13.21
N LYS A 24 -12.58 -7.67 13.85
CA LYS A 24 -12.08 -7.59 15.23
C LYS A 24 -10.96 -6.56 15.37
N SER A 25 -10.04 -6.49 14.40
CA SER A 25 -8.99 -5.47 14.35
C SER A 25 -9.55 -4.05 14.19
N ILE A 26 -10.56 -3.85 13.33
CA ILE A 26 -11.24 -2.56 13.20
C ILE A 26 -11.97 -2.19 14.50
N GLN A 27 -12.64 -3.16 15.15
CA GLN A 27 -13.29 -2.94 16.45
C GLN A 27 -12.30 -2.60 17.56
N ALA A 28 -11.05 -3.08 17.51
CA ALA A 28 -10.02 -2.67 18.48
C ALA A 28 -9.76 -1.15 18.44
N GLY A 29 -9.76 -0.54 17.24
CA GLY A 29 -9.62 0.90 17.06
C GLY A 29 -10.83 1.73 17.54
N LYS A 30 -12.00 1.10 17.70
CA LYS A 30 -13.23 1.77 18.15
C LYS A 30 -13.08 2.41 19.53
N LYS A 31 -12.40 1.74 20.47
CA LYS A 31 -12.21 2.23 21.84
C LYS A 31 -11.46 3.57 21.85
N LEU A 32 -10.41 3.66 21.04
CA LEU A 32 -9.64 4.90 20.82
C LEU A 32 -10.52 6.00 20.24
N LEU A 33 -11.31 5.69 19.21
CA LEU A 33 -12.20 6.66 18.58
C LEU A 33 -13.27 7.16 19.54
N CYS A 34 -13.91 6.29 20.32
CA CYS A 34 -14.91 6.67 21.32
C CYS A 34 -14.31 7.58 22.41
N LYS A 35 -13.10 7.27 22.89
CA LYS A 35 -12.41 8.07 23.92
C LYS A 35 -11.91 9.41 23.41
N GLY A 36 -11.38 9.44 22.19
CA GLY A 36 -10.77 10.65 21.61
C GLY A 36 -11.73 11.56 20.86
N SER A 37 -12.92 11.08 20.49
CA SER A 37 -13.90 11.90 19.79
C SER A 37 -14.73 12.74 20.75
N ARG A 38 -15.08 13.96 20.32
CA ARG A 38 -15.96 14.87 21.05
C ARG A 38 -17.20 15.16 20.22
N VAL A 39 -18.36 15.33 20.86
CA VAL A 39 -19.55 15.85 20.20
C VAL A 39 -19.51 17.38 20.21
N LEU A 40 -19.50 17.98 19.03
CA LEU A 40 -19.71 19.40 18.81
C LEU A 40 -21.22 19.69 18.89
N ILE A 41 -21.60 20.43 19.92
CA ILE A 41 -22.99 20.79 20.20
C ILE A 41 -23.45 21.86 19.20
N ALA A 42 -24.57 21.58 18.52
CA ALA A 42 -25.30 22.51 17.68
C ALA A 42 -26.54 23.01 18.41
N ASP A 43 -27.60 22.20 18.51
CA ASP A 43 -28.80 22.51 19.30
C ASP A 43 -28.85 21.72 20.62
N GLY A 44 -28.01 20.69 20.76
CA GLY A 44 -27.84 19.91 21.99
C GLY A 44 -29.00 18.97 22.33
N LYS A 45 -29.98 18.79 21.43
CA LYS A 45 -31.18 17.97 21.70
C LYS A 45 -30.92 16.48 21.55
N ASP A 46 -29.99 16.11 20.67
CA ASP A 46 -29.66 14.72 20.43
C ASP A 46 -28.60 14.20 21.41
N THR A 47 -27.73 15.08 21.92
CA THR A 47 -26.60 14.71 22.80
C THR A 47 -27.03 14.48 24.25
N SER A 48 -26.66 13.33 24.82
CA SER A 48 -26.83 13.01 26.23
C SER A 48 -25.75 13.65 27.09
N VAL A 49 -26.16 14.24 28.21
CA VAL A 49 -25.23 14.81 29.20
C VAL A 49 -24.30 13.75 29.81
N TRP A 50 -24.82 12.53 30.04
CA TRP A 50 -24.17 11.50 30.87
C TRP A 50 -23.44 10.42 30.08
N PHE A 51 -23.81 10.23 28.80
CA PHE A 51 -23.32 9.13 27.98
C PHE A 51 -22.38 9.57 26.87
N ASP A 52 -22.49 10.82 26.39
CA ASP A 52 -21.69 11.34 25.29
C ASP A 52 -20.51 12.20 25.78
N ASN A 53 -19.39 12.15 25.07
CA ASN A 53 -18.24 13.00 25.34
C ASN A 53 -18.43 14.36 24.67
N TRP A 54 -19.01 15.34 25.34
CA TRP A 54 -19.35 16.65 24.75
C TRP A 54 -18.67 17.84 25.43
N VAL A 55 -18.08 17.64 26.61
CA VAL A 55 -17.38 18.71 27.35
C VAL A 55 -16.12 19.12 26.57
N PRO A 56 -15.85 20.43 26.38
CA PRO A 56 -14.76 20.92 25.53
C PRO A 56 -13.39 20.83 26.21
N THR A 57 -13.01 19.65 26.67
CA THR A 57 -11.72 19.33 27.30
C THR A 57 -10.87 18.43 26.41
N LEU A 58 -9.58 18.34 26.74
CA LEU A 58 -8.63 17.38 26.18
C LEU A 58 -8.02 16.59 27.36
N PRO A 59 -8.26 15.28 27.46
CA PRO A 59 -9.09 14.45 26.59
C PRO A 59 -10.60 14.76 26.71
N PRO A 60 -11.40 14.53 25.65
CA PRO A 60 -12.85 14.72 25.71
C PRO A 60 -13.49 13.82 26.76
N ARG A 61 -14.46 14.37 27.50
CA ARG A 61 -15.19 13.60 28.51
C ARG A 61 -16.65 14.00 28.59
N LYS A 62 -17.40 13.16 29.28
CA LYS A 62 -18.74 13.41 29.80
C LYS A 62 -18.67 14.00 31.22
N ILE A 63 -19.80 14.45 31.74
CA ILE A 63 -19.89 14.89 33.14
C ILE A 63 -19.89 13.66 34.05
N GLY A 64 -19.01 13.64 35.05
CA GLY A 64 -18.71 12.45 35.86
C GLY A 64 -19.76 12.10 36.92
N ASN A 65 -20.47 13.09 37.46
CA ASN A 65 -21.47 12.88 38.51
C ASN A 65 -22.87 12.94 37.92
N ILE A 66 -23.54 11.80 37.83
CA ILE A 66 -24.96 11.74 37.46
C ILE A 66 -25.76 12.33 38.62
N THR A 67 -26.08 13.61 38.52
CA THR A 67 -26.97 14.30 39.46
C THR A 67 -28.16 14.85 38.68
N GLY A 68 -29.21 14.05 38.49
CA GLY A 68 -30.40 14.46 37.74
C GLY A 68 -31.07 13.32 36.98
N SER A 69 -31.94 13.67 36.04
CA SER A 69 -32.62 12.72 35.15
C SER A 69 -31.63 12.02 34.21
N GLU A 70 -31.74 10.70 34.07
CA GLU A 70 -30.91 9.90 33.15
C GLU A 70 -31.06 10.33 31.68
N ASN A 71 -32.19 10.94 31.33
CA ASN A 71 -32.50 11.38 29.97
C ASN A 71 -32.17 12.86 29.70
N LEU A 72 -31.39 13.51 30.58
CA LEU A 72 -31.04 14.93 30.44
C LEU A 72 -30.24 15.17 29.14
N LYS A 73 -30.73 16.09 28.31
CA LYS A 73 -30.07 16.55 27.09
C LYS A 73 -29.21 17.77 27.34
N VAL A 74 -28.20 17.95 26.50
CA VAL A 74 -27.27 19.09 26.63
C VAL A 74 -28.00 20.43 26.45
N SER A 75 -29.01 20.48 25.57
CA SER A 75 -29.89 21.64 25.41
C SER A 75 -30.53 22.07 26.74
N ASP A 76 -31.02 21.10 27.51
CA ASP A 76 -31.75 21.36 28.75
C ASP A 76 -30.79 21.85 29.84
N LEU A 77 -29.60 21.26 29.91
CA LEU A 77 -28.56 21.63 30.87
C LEU A 77 -28.03 23.05 30.63
N ILE A 78 -27.80 23.42 29.37
CA ILE A 78 -27.31 24.77 29.00
C ILE A 78 -28.35 25.84 29.35
N ILE A 79 -29.64 25.52 29.22
CA ILE A 79 -30.74 26.45 29.53
C ILE A 79 -31.00 26.57 31.05
N GLN A 80 -30.86 25.48 31.81
CA GLN A 80 -31.26 25.42 33.24
C GLN A 80 -30.14 25.74 34.24
N SER A 81 -29.00 26.25 33.77
CA SER A 81 -27.71 26.33 34.48
C SER A 81 -27.78 26.63 35.99
N SER A 82 -27.80 25.59 36.82
CA SER A 82 -27.57 25.66 38.27
C SER A 82 -27.12 24.31 38.85
N ARG A 83 -25.85 23.90 38.64
CA ARG A 83 -25.07 23.04 39.57
C ARG A 83 -23.62 22.74 39.09
N SER A 84 -22.70 22.73 40.07
CA SER A 84 -21.24 22.45 40.06
C SER A 84 -20.31 23.55 39.50
N GLN A 85 -19.09 23.69 40.04
CA GLN A 85 -18.27 24.91 39.92
C GLN A 85 -17.24 24.91 38.76
N GLU A 86 -16.66 23.75 38.39
CA GLU A 86 -15.56 23.68 37.38
C GLU A 86 -16.05 23.49 35.93
N ASP A 87 -17.01 22.60 35.70
CA ASP A 87 -17.52 22.33 34.34
C ASP A 87 -18.37 23.49 33.79
N MET A 88 -18.90 24.35 34.66
CA MET A 88 -19.82 25.42 34.28
C MET A 88 -19.19 26.50 33.43
N GLU A 89 -17.93 26.89 33.65
CA GLU A 89 -17.29 27.92 32.83
C GLU A 89 -17.11 27.44 31.39
N MET A 90 -16.71 26.18 31.23
CA MET A 90 -16.57 25.55 29.92
C MET A 90 -17.91 25.34 29.23
N ILE A 91 -18.95 24.91 29.96
CA ILE A 91 -20.30 24.69 29.43
C ILE A 91 -20.95 26.02 29.01
N LYS A 92 -20.79 27.09 29.81
CA LYS A 92 -21.28 28.44 29.47
C LYS A 92 -20.64 29.00 28.20
N GLY A 93 -19.41 28.58 27.89
CA GLY A 93 -18.73 28.96 26.64
C GLY A 93 -19.32 28.31 25.38
N ILE A 94 -20.17 27.29 25.52
CA ILE A 94 -20.79 26.61 24.39
C ILE A 94 -21.97 27.46 23.89
N THR A 95 -21.81 28.02 22.69
CA THR A 95 -22.88 28.75 22.02
C THR A 95 -23.76 27.78 21.23
N LEU A 96 -25.04 27.69 21.58
CA LEU A 96 -26.00 26.95 20.77
C LEU A 96 -26.30 27.70 19.47
N SER A 97 -26.35 26.97 18.37
CA SER A 97 -26.70 27.55 17.07
C SER A 97 -28.21 27.75 16.95
N LYS A 98 -28.62 28.87 16.36
CA LYS A 98 -30.03 29.11 15.99
C LYS A 98 -30.44 28.39 14.71
N TYR A 99 -29.47 27.95 13.89
CA TYR A 99 -29.71 27.42 12.54
C TYR A 99 -29.22 25.99 12.37
N ALA A 100 -28.15 25.59 13.05
CA ALA A 100 -27.67 24.22 13.01
C ALA A 100 -28.51 23.35 13.95
N ILE A 101 -29.16 22.35 13.37
CA ILE A 101 -30.13 21.47 14.06
C ILE A 101 -29.54 20.11 14.44
N LYS A 102 -28.25 19.85 14.14
CA LYS A 102 -27.67 18.52 14.33
C LYS A 102 -26.26 18.60 14.91
N ASP A 103 -26.09 17.96 16.06
CA ASP A 103 -24.81 17.78 16.73
C ASP A 103 -23.87 16.90 15.87
N LYS A 104 -22.56 17.18 15.92
CA LYS A 104 -21.57 16.50 15.06
C LYS A 104 -20.44 15.89 15.86
N LEU A 105 -20.03 14.67 15.50
CA LEU A 105 -18.84 14.07 16.06
C LEU A 105 -17.58 14.69 15.43
N ILE A 106 -16.65 15.13 16.26
CA ILE A 106 -15.40 15.80 15.86
C ILE A 106 -14.18 15.17 16.55
N TRP A 107 -13.01 15.41 15.97
CA TRP A 107 -11.72 14.97 16.50
C TRP A 107 -10.88 16.18 16.96
N PRO A 108 -10.86 16.52 18.26
CA PRO A 108 -10.30 17.79 18.74
C PRO A 108 -8.76 17.86 18.74
N TYR A 109 -8.07 16.80 18.29
CA TYR A 109 -6.61 16.75 18.19
C TYR A 109 -6.06 17.29 16.86
N THR A 110 -6.91 17.84 15.99
CA THR A 110 -6.49 18.53 14.76
C THR A 110 -7.18 19.87 14.62
N LYS A 111 -6.56 20.80 13.90
CA LYS A 111 -7.11 22.16 13.68
C LYS A 111 -8.41 22.15 12.88
N ASP A 112 -8.54 21.22 11.94
CA ASP A 112 -9.72 21.04 11.08
C ASP A 112 -10.78 20.13 11.70
N MET A 113 -10.55 19.65 12.92
CA MET A 113 -11.45 18.79 13.68
C MET A 113 -11.72 17.42 13.03
N LYS A 114 -10.88 16.99 12.07
CA LYS A 114 -10.99 15.70 11.37
C LYS A 114 -9.99 14.68 11.89
N TYR A 115 -10.43 13.43 11.99
CA TYR A 115 -9.55 12.32 12.37
C TYR A 115 -8.51 12.05 11.28
N THR A 116 -7.26 11.82 11.70
CA THR A 116 -6.21 11.22 10.86
C THR A 116 -5.56 10.09 11.64
N VAL A 117 -4.99 9.10 10.95
CA VAL A 117 -4.26 8.00 11.61
C VAL A 117 -3.13 8.55 12.49
N LYS A 118 -2.43 9.59 12.02
CA LYS A 118 -1.35 10.26 12.77
C LYS A 118 -1.84 10.88 14.08
N SER A 119 -2.96 11.61 14.05
CA SER A 119 -3.53 12.23 15.25
C SER A 119 -4.16 11.21 16.20
N GLY A 120 -4.73 10.12 15.66
CA GLY A 120 -5.20 8.96 16.42
C GLY A 120 -4.07 8.31 17.23
N TYR A 121 -2.97 7.99 16.56
CA TYR A 121 -1.77 7.46 17.21
C TYR A 121 -1.24 8.42 18.26
N TRP A 122 -1.07 9.71 17.93
CA TRP A 122 -0.58 10.69 18.89
C TRP A 122 -1.45 10.73 20.16
N ALA A 123 -2.78 10.81 20.01
CA ALA A 123 -3.71 10.83 21.14
C ALA A 123 -3.63 9.56 21.98
N ALA A 124 -3.50 8.37 21.37
CA ALA A 124 -3.34 7.10 22.07
C ALA A 124 -2.11 7.07 22.98
N PHE A 125 -1.00 7.68 22.54
CA PHE A 125 0.28 7.66 23.27
C PHE A 125 0.42 8.74 24.34
N HIS A 126 -0.26 9.89 24.18
CA HIS A 126 -0.06 11.06 25.05
C HIS A 126 -1.25 11.29 25.99
N ASP A 127 -2.47 11.36 25.45
CA ASP A 127 -3.64 11.89 26.17
C ASP A 127 -4.66 10.81 26.56
N LEU A 128 -4.68 9.67 25.84
CA LEU A 128 -5.66 8.60 26.01
C LEU A 128 -5.04 7.29 26.52
N ARG A 129 -3.84 7.39 27.10
CA ARG A 129 -3.02 6.26 27.50
C ARG A 129 -3.83 5.32 28.41
N GLU A 130 -4.04 4.09 27.94
CA GLU A 130 -4.44 2.99 28.82
C GLU A 130 -3.19 2.45 29.52
N GLU A 131 -3.33 1.93 30.73
CA GLU A 131 -2.20 1.30 31.46
C GLU A 131 -1.56 0.14 30.65
N GLU A 132 -2.30 -0.44 29.70
CA GLU A 132 -1.77 -1.33 28.67
C GLU A 132 -1.01 -0.51 27.61
N ALA A 133 0.28 -0.33 27.83
CA ALA A 133 1.18 0.28 26.87
C ALA A 133 1.08 -0.45 25.52
N ILE A 134 0.73 0.27 24.44
CA ILE A 134 0.96 -0.22 23.07
C ILE A 134 2.47 -0.45 22.97
N GLU A 135 2.88 -1.72 22.94
CA GLU A 135 4.29 -2.08 22.83
C GLU A 135 4.88 -1.41 21.59
N ARG A 136 6.02 -0.75 21.76
CA ARG A 136 6.75 -0.17 20.64
C ARG A 136 7.08 -1.29 19.65
N SER A 137 7.00 -0.99 18.35
CA SER A 137 7.46 -1.92 17.32
C SER A 137 8.87 -2.41 17.67
N GLN A 138 9.06 -3.72 17.73
CA GLN A 138 10.36 -4.31 18.04
C GLN A 138 11.45 -3.84 17.06
N GLY A 139 12.71 -3.89 17.49
CA GLY A 139 13.90 -3.61 16.67
C GLY A 139 14.31 -2.14 16.53
N SER A 140 15.57 -1.93 16.13
CA SER A 140 16.27 -0.65 16.10
C SER A 140 15.63 0.39 15.16
N ILE A 141 15.27 1.54 15.73
CA ILE A 141 14.74 2.70 14.98
C ILE A 141 15.80 3.23 14.01
N THR A 142 17.07 3.22 14.42
CA THR A 142 18.20 3.67 13.59
C THR A 142 18.29 2.83 12.32
N LEU A 143 18.25 1.50 12.44
CA LEU A 143 18.31 0.60 11.28
C LEU A 143 17.10 0.79 10.36
N LYS A 144 15.90 0.96 10.92
CA LYS A 144 14.69 1.23 10.13
C LYS A 144 14.85 2.50 9.30
N ASN A 145 15.43 3.56 9.88
CA ASN A 145 15.68 4.81 9.15
C ASN A 145 16.71 4.63 8.03
N GLU A 146 17.79 3.88 8.26
CA GLU A 146 18.79 3.58 7.21
C GLU A 146 18.19 2.78 6.05
N VAL A 147 17.36 1.78 6.34
CA VAL A 147 16.64 1.01 5.29
C VAL A 147 15.80 1.91 4.39
N TRP A 148 15.15 2.93 4.95
CA TRP A 148 14.33 3.85 4.15
C TRP A 148 15.16 4.74 3.21
N LYS A 149 16.43 5.01 3.54
CA LYS A 149 17.36 5.82 2.72
C LYS A 149 17.89 5.07 1.49
N LEU A 150 17.89 3.74 1.49
CA LEU A 150 18.36 2.92 0.36
C LEU A 150 17.65 3.34 -0.94
N GLN A 151 18.34 3.43 -2.08
CA GLN A 151 17.67 3.74 -3.35
C GLN A 151 17.30 2.44 -4.09
N ILE A 152 16.49 1.61 -3.43
CA ILE A 152 16.02 0.30 -3.92
C ILE A 152 14.48 0.27 -4.04
N LEU A 153 13.94 -0.74 -4.73
CA LEU A 153 12.50 -0.94 -4.87
C LEU A 153 11.75 -0.86 -3.52
N PRO A 154 10.62 -0.12 -3.45
CA PRO A 154 9.84 0.03 -2.22
C PRO A 154 9.44 -1.29 -1.56
N LYS A 155 9.14 -2.33 -2.35
CA LYS A 155 8.80 -3.66 -1.83
C LYS A 155 9.92 -4.28 -0.97
N ILE A 156 11.19 -4.05 -1.36
CA ILE A 156 12.35 -4.56 -0.63
C ILE A 156 12.56 -3.72 0.64
N LYS A 157 12.38 -2.39 0.57
CA LYS A 157 12.42 -1.54 1.77
C LYS A 157 11.38 -1.97 2.80
N GLN A 158 10.14 -2.18 2.37
CA GLN A 158 9.05 -2.61 3.25
C GLN A 158 9.34 -3.99 3.85
N PHE A 159 9.86 -4.92 3.04
CA PHE A 159 10.29 -6.22 3.53
C PHE A 159 11.38 -6.11 4.61
N LEU A 160 12.45 -5.35 4.37
CA LEU A 160 13.53 -5.13 5.35
C LEU A 160 13.01 -4.45 6.62
N TRP A 161 12.12 -3.48 6.48
CA TRP A 161 11.47 -2.82 7.62
C TRP A 161 10.63 -3.82 8.44
N ASN A 162 9.90 -4.72 7.77
CA ASN A 162 9.15 -5.80 8.42
C ASN A 162 10.09 -6.79 9.13
N VAL A 163 11.24 -7.11 8.52
CA VAL A 163 12.28 -7.98 9.12
C VAL A 163 12.80 -7.37 10.42
N ILE A 164 13.24 -6.10 10.40
CA ILE A 164 13.75 -5.41 11.59
C ILE A 164 12.63 -5.23 12.63
N SER A 165 11.38 -5.05 12.19
CA SER A 165 10.24 -4.87 13.08
C SER A 165 9.72 -6.17 13.71
N GLY A 166 10.32 -7.32 13.41
CA GLY A 166 9.81 -8.63 13.84
C GLY A 166 8.46 -9.00 13.21
N ALA A 167 8.06 -8.29 12.16
CA ALA A 167 6.72 -8.33 11.58
C ALA A 167 6.53 -9.43 10.52
N VAL A 168 7.61 -10.02 10.00
CA VAL A 168 7.50 -11.14 9.06
C VAL A 168 7.00 -12.42 9.76
N PRO A 169 6.19 -13.26 9.09
CA PRO A 169 5.59 -14.45 9.68
C PRO A 169 6.54 -15.67 9.70
N SER A 170 7.62 -15.57 10.49
CA SER A 170 8.40 -16.76 10.89
C SER A 170 7.61 -17.59 11.90
N TYR A 171 7.89 -18.89 12.06
CA TYR A 171 7.12 -19.73 12.99
C TYR A 171 7.26 -19.25 14.44
N VAL A 172 8.47 -18.88 14.89
CA VAL A 172 8.65 -18.26 16.22
C VAL A 172 7.79 -17.01 16.36
N ALA A 173 7.76 -16.14 15.34
CA ALA A 173 6.96 -14.91 15.36
C ALA A 173 5.44 -15.17 15.28
N LEU A 174 5.00 -16.32 14.79
CA LEU A 174 3.58 -16.73 14.82
C LEU A 174 3.22 -17.32 16.20
N CYS A 175 4.11 -18.10 16.81
CA CYS A 175 3.95 -18.62 18.17
C CYS A 175 3.83 -17.49 19.19
N THR A 176 4.67 -16.45 19.11
CA THR A 176 4.58 -15.27 20.00
C THR A 176 3.27 -14.50 19.82
N ARG A 177 2.62 -14.64 18.66
CA ARG A 177 1.28 -14.05 18.36
C ARG A 177 0.12 -15.00 18.73
N GLY A 178 0.40 -16.10 19.41
CA GLY A 178 -0.62 -17.04 19.91
C GLY A 178 -1.08 -18.08 18.90
N VAL A 179 -0.42 -18.21 17.74
CA VAL A 179 -0.69 -19.31 16.81
C VAL A 179 -0.01 -20.59 17.34
N ARG A 180 -0.79 -21.65 17.54
CA ARG A 180 -0.28 -22.93 18.05
C ARG A 180 0.34 -23.73 16.92
N LEU A 181 1.66 -23.70 16.81
CA LEU A 181 2.45 -24.47 15.85
C LEU A 181 3.80 -24.84 16.46
N ASP A 182 4.47 -25.82 15.85
CA ASP A 182 5.84 -26.18 16.18
C ASP A 182 6.80 -25.11 15.65
N PRO A 183 7.61 -24.43 16.50
CA PRO A 183 8.54 -23.40 16.04
C PRO A 183 9.71 -23.95 15.21
N THR A 184 9.94 -25.28 15.16
CA THR A 184 11.05 -25.86 14.41
C THR A 184 10.97 -25.53 12.91
N CYS A 185 12.10 -25.13 12.34
CA CYS A 185 12.20 -24.80 10.92
C CYS A 185 11.99 -26.03 10.05
N GLN A 186 11.00 -25.97 9.15
CA GLN A 186 10.63 -27.09 8.28
C GLN A 186 11.63 -27.36 7.15
N ARG A 187 12.62 -26.48 6.96
CA ARG A 187 13.70 -26.68 5.99
C ARG A 187 14.86 -27.47 6.56
N CYS A 188 15.33 -27.12 7.75
CA CYS A 188 16.48 -27.77 8.39
C CYS A 188 16.07 -28.85 9.37
N CYS A 189 14.82 -28.83 9.84
CA CYS A 189 14.25 -29.76 10.82
C CYS A 189 15.03 -29.84 12.12
N TYR A 190 15.73 -28.76 12.50
CA TYR A 190 16.65 -28.77 13.63
C TYR A 190 16.46 -27.55 14.54
N ASP A 191 16.81 -26.35 14.08
CA ASP A 191 16.68 -25.12 14.88
C ASP A 191 15.26 -24.53 14.82
N GLU A 192 14.95 -23.65 15.76
CA GLU A 192 13.74 -22.82 15.71
C GLU A 192 13.77 -21.83 14.53
N GLU A 193 12.62 -21.64 13.89
CA GLU A 193 12.46 -20.73 12.76
C GLU A 193 12.19 -19.29 13.23
N ASP A 194 13.21 -18.68 13.80
CA ASP A 194 13.27 -17.23 13.96
C ASP A 194 13.67 -16.54 12.64
N ILE A 195 13.53 -15.22 12.60
CA ILE A 195 13.81 -14.42 11.39
C ILE A 195 15.29 -14.50 10.99
N ASN A 196 16.20 -14.53 11.97
CA ASN A 196 17.63 -14.60 11.70
C ASN A 196 18.02 -15.95 11.12
N HIS A 197 17.47 -17.04 11.68
CA HIS A 197 17.65 -18.39 11.17
C HIS A 197 17.16 -18.49 9.72
N VAL A 198 15.93 -18.06 9.45
CA VAL A 198 15.35 -18.12 8.09
C VAL A 198 16.22 -17.40 7.06
N LEU A 199 16.74 -16.22 7.41
CA LEU A 199 17.42 -15.36 6.44
C LEU A 199 18.92 -15.65 6.32
N PHE A 200 19.57 -16.17 7.36
CA PHE A 200 21.03 -16.25 7.42
C PHE A 200 21.59 -17.62 7.83
N LEU A 201 21.03 -18.25 8.88
CA LEU A 201 21.68 -19.42 9.52
C LEU A 201 21.13 -20.77 9.07
N CYS A 202 19.92 -20.80 8.51
CA CYS A 202 19.35 -22.02 7.95
C CYS A 202 20.32 -22.57 6.89
N PRO A 203 20.69 -23.87 6.91
CA PRO A 203 21.64 -24.45 5.95
C PRO A 203 21.29 -24.15 4.48
N HIS A 204 19.98 -24.11 4.16
CA HIS A 204 19.49 -23.73 2.83
C HIS A 204 19.75 -22.25 2.53
N ALA A 205 19.47 -21.34 3.47
CA ALA A 205 19.74 -19.92 3.31
C ALA A 205 21.25 -19.66 3.17
N SER A 206 22.08 -20.25 4.02
CA SER A 206 23.54 -20.14 3.94
C SER A 206 24.08 -20.71 2.62
N ALA A 207 23.48 -21.76 2.06
CA ALA A 207 23.82 -22.26 0.73
C ALA A 207 23.49 -21.23 -0.37
N ILE A 208 22.35 -20.53 -0.31
CA ILE A 208 22.00 -19.47 -1.26
C ILE A 208 23.04 -18.34 -1.19
N TRP A 209 23.38 -17.87 0.02
CA TRP A 209 24.40 -16.83 0.21
C TRP A 209 25.76 -17.21 -0.38
N ARG A 210 26.19 -18.47 -0.20
CA ARG A 210 27.43 -18.99 -0.79
C ARG A 210 27.36 -19.10 -2.31
N CYS A 211 26.26 -19.62 -2.86
CA CYS A 211 26.06 -19.69 -4.31
C CYS A 211 25.98 -18.31 -4.97
N ALA A 212 25.51 -17.29 -4.24
CA ALA A 212 25.50 -15.91 -4.71
C ALA A 212 26.88 -15.22 -4.62
N ASN A 213 27.90 -15.93 -4.12
CA ASN A 213 29.26 -15.43 -3.91
C ASN A 213 29.31 -14.15 -3.05
N SER A 214 28.46 -14.08 -2.01
CA SER A 214 28.44 -12.94 -1.11
C SER A 214 29.69 -12.93 -0.21
N PRO A 215 30.37 -11.79 -0.02
CA PRO A 215 31.50 -11.66 0.90
C PRO A 215 31.14 -12.05 2.35
N LEU A 216 29.87 -11.92 2.71
CA LEU A 216 29.36 -12.12 4.07
C LEU A 216 28.80 -13.53 4.31
N ALA A 217 28.83 -14.41 3.30
CA ALA A 217 28.13 -15.70 3.35
C ALA A 217 28.49 -16.60 4.55
N ASN A 218 29.70 -16.46 5.10
CA ASN A 218 30.18 -17.22 6.27
C ASN A 218 30.41 -16.34 7.51
N GLN A 219 29.93 -15.10 7.51
CA GLN A 219 30.19 -14.12 8.59
C GLN A 219 28.95 -13.80 9.42
N PHE A 220 27.77 -14.33 9.04
CA PHE A 220 26.53 -14.07 9.75
C PHE A 220 26.53 -14.66 11.16
N THR A 221 25.95 -13.91 12.10
CA THR A 221 25.89 -14.21 13.52
C THR A 221 24.48 -14.60 13.96
N ASN A 222 24.30 -14.98 15.23
CA ASN A 222 22.99 -15.22 15.82
C ASN A 222 22.19 -13.93 16.12
N ASN A 223 22.67 -12.76 15.69
CA ASN A 223 22.00 -11.48 15.91
C ASN A 223 21.52 -10.87 14.57
N LEU A 224 20.19 -10.76 14.43
CA LEU A 224 19.54 -10.20 13.24
C LEU A 224 20.01 -8.78 12.92
N GLU A 225 20.06 -7.90 13.92
CA GLU A 225 20.40 -6.49 13.72
C GLU A 225 21.86 -6.31 13.32
N VAL A 226 22.77 -7.12 13.89
CA VAL A 226 24.19 -7.15 13.49
C VAL A 226 24.32 -7.57 12.04
N ASN A 227 23.63 -8.64 11.63
CA ASN A 227 23.67 -9.12 10.25
C ASN A 227 23.13 -8.06 9.26
N ILE A 228 22.01 -7.41 9.58
CA ILE A 228 21.45 -6.33 8.76
C ILE A 228 22.41 -5.12 8.71
N THR A 229 23.06 -4.79 9.82
CA THR A 229 24.08 -3.71 9.86
C THR A 229 25.25 -4.02 8.94
N MET A 230 25.75 -5.27 8.94
CA MET A 230 26.82 -5.70 8.04
C MET A 230 26.42 -5.58 6.57
N LEU A 231 25.17 -5.90 6.22
CA LEU A 231 24.67 -5.72 4.85
C LEU A 231 24.61 -4.24 4.44
N LEU A 232 24.16 -3.36 5.34
CA LEU A 232 24.11 -1.91 5.09
C LEU A 232 25.50 -1.29 4.98
N GLN A 233 26.47 -1.76 5.77
CA GLN A 233 27.88 -1.38 5.66
C GLN A 233 28.45 -1.81 4.30
N LEU A 234 28.25 -3.07 3.91
CA LEU A 234 28.67 -3.56 2.59
C LEU A 234 28.05 -2.74 1.45
N ALA A 235 26.76 -2.40 1.55
CA ALA A 235 26.10 -1.54 0.57
C ALA A 235 26.69 -0.12 0.52
N SER A 236 27.16 0.40 1.65
CA SER A 236 27.80 1.72 1.72
C SER A 236 29.20 1.70 1.12
N ASP A 237 29.94 0.62 1.34
CA ASP A 237 31.28 0.40 0.78
C ASP A 237 31.24 0.24 -0.75
N MET A 238 30.18 -0.39 -1.27
CA MET A 238 29.99 -0.64 -2.71
C MET A 238 29.22 0.47 -3.43
N LYS A 239 29.17 1.69 -2.90
CA LYS A 239 28.36 2.80 -3.44
C LYS A 239 28.61 3.15 -4.92
N ASP A 240 29.81 2.86 -5.42
CA ASP A 240 30.22 3.18 -6.79
C ASP A 240 29.75 2.13 -7.80
N ASP A 241 29.32 0.95 -7.34
CA ASP A 241 28.74 -0.10 -8.16
C ASP A 241 27.33 -0.44 -7.64
N LYS A 242 26.31 0.13 -8.29
CA LYS A 242 24.89 -0.11 -7.95
C LYS A 242 24.54 -1.59 -7.90
N PHE A 243 25.14 -2.43 -8.74
CA PHE A 243 24.86 -3.85 -8.74
C PHE A 243 25.29 -4.48 -7.42
N TYR A 244 26.56 -4.32 -7.03
CA TYR A 244 27.04 -4.88 -5.76
C TYR A 244 26.46 -4.17 -4.54
N GLN A 245 26.17 -2.88 -4.63
CA GLN A 245 25.51 -2.10 -3.58
C GLN A 245 24.19 -2.74 -3.13
N TYR A 246 23.37 -3.22 -4.06
CA TYR A 246 22.03 -3.71 -3.75
C TYR A 246 21.87 -5.24 -3.79
N GLN A 247 22.87 -5.97 -4.25
CA GLN A 247 22.81 -7.43 -4.42
C GLN A 247 22.42 -8.17 -3.13
N SER A 248 22.95 -7.76 -1.98
CA SER A 248 22.65 -8.40 -0.70
C SER A 248 21.17 -8.33 -0.31
N PHE A 249 20.48 -7.23 -0.64
CA PHE A 249 19.05 -7.07 -0.32
C PHE A 249 18.17 -7.90 -1.25
N TRP A 250 18.59 -8.08 -2.51
CA TRP A 250 17.93 -9.00 -3.44
C TRP A 250 18.10 -10.45 -3.03
N ILE A 251 19.28 -10.85 -2.54
CA ILE A 251 19.50 -12.20 -1.99
C ILE A 251 18.55 -12.44 -0.82
N LEU A 252 18.46 -11.51 0.15
CA LEU A 252 17.54 -11.61 1.28
C LEU A 252 16.08 -11.82 0.84
N TRP A 253 15.63 -11.04 -0.14
CA TRP A 253 14.28 -11.17 -0.69
C TRP A 253 14.03 -12.55 -1.30
N TYR A 254 15.01 -13.09 -2.03
CA TYR A 254 14.91 -14.42 -2.65
C TYR A 254 15.03 -15.56 -1.65
N VAL A 255 15.82 -15.42 -0.58
CA VAL A 255 15.84 -16.39 0.54
C VAL A 255 14.44 -16.47 1.17
N TRP A 256 13.81 -15.33 1.45
CA TRP A 256 12.45 -15.28 1.98
C TRP A 256 11.43 -15.91 1.03
N LYS A 257 11.50 -15.57 -0.27
CA LYS A 257 10.65 -16.20 -1.29
C LYS A 257 10.86 -17.71 -1.36
N SER A 258 12.10 -18.18 -1.34
CA SER A 258 12.45 -19.60 -1.38
C SER A 258 11.78 -20.34 -0.21
N ARG A 259 11.85 -19.79 1.00
CA ARG A 259 11.12 -20.33 2.17
C ARG A 259 9.61 -20.41 1.93
N ASN A 260 8.99 -19.36 1.42
CA ASN A 260 7.55 -19.36 1.19
C ASN A 260 7.11 -20.33 0.08
N GLU A 261 7.85 -20.44 -1.02
CA GLU A 261 7.60 -21.41 -2.09
C GLU A 261 7.66 -22.86 -1.56
N PHE A 262 8.60 -23.15 -0.68
CA PHE A 262 8.70 -24.46 -0.05
C PHE A 262 7.52 -24.76 0.88
N LEU A 263 7.12 -23.81 1.71
CA LEU A 263 6.04 -24.04 2.68
C LEU A 263 4.65 -24.09 2.06
N PHE A 264 4.36 -23.22 1.10
CA PHE A 264 3.00 -23.07 0.56
C PHE A 264 2.78 -23.85 -0.74
N ASN A 265 3.84 -24.03 -1.54
CA ASN A 265 3.74 -24.69 -2.85
C ASN A 265 4.53 -26.01 -2.90
N HIS A 266 5.13 -26.44 -1.78
CA HIS A 266 5.99 -27.63 -1.69
C HIS A 266 7.12 -27.64 -2.73
N ARG A 267 7.52 -26.46 -3.20
CA ARG A 267 8.54 -26.29 -4.24
C ARG A 267 9.89 -26.03 -3.62
N ASN A 268 10.76 -27.03 -3.64
CA ASN A 268 12.15 -26.88 -3.19
C ASN A 268 13.06 -26.46 -4.34
N VAL A 269 13.31 -25.16 -4.47
CA VAL A 269 14.23 -24.61 -5.47
C VAL A 269 15.68 -24.79 -5.00
N HIS A 270 16.57 -25.22 -5.91
CA HIS A 270 17.98 -25.41 -5.58
C HIS A 270 18.65 -24.07 -5.20
N PRO A 271 19.53 -24.01 -4.18
CA PRO A 271 20.14 -22.76 -3.73
C PRO A 271 20.84 -21.93 -4.82
N SER A 272 21.50 -22.60 -5.78
CA SER A 272 22.16 -21.90 -6.90
C SER A 272 21.18 -21.22 -7.85
N GLU A 273 19.97 -21.77 -7.99
CA GLU A 273 18.92 -21.22 -8.83
C GLU A 273 18.31 -19.98 -8.19
N ASP A 274 18.02 -20.00 -6.89
CA ASP A 274 17.56 -18.79 -6.19
C ASP A 274 18.65 -17.71 -6.13
N ALA A 275 19.92 -18.09 -5.99
CA ALA A 275 21.04 -17.16 -6.10
C ALA A 275 21.13 -16.51 -7.50
N ARG A 276 20.97 -17.31 -8.57
CA ARG A 276 20.90 -16.83 -9.95
C ARG A 276 19.74 -15.86 -10.16
N ARG A 277 18.53 -16.22 -9.71
CA ARG A 277 17.33 -15.38 -9.83
C ARG A 277 17.46 -14.06 -9.06
N ALA A 278 18.13 -14.06 -7.91
CA ALA A 278 18.44 -12.84 -7.17
C ALA A 278 19.40 -11.94 -7.95
N LYS A 279 20.46 -12.53 -8.54
CA LYS A 279 21.44 -11.86 -9.39
C LYS A 279 20.79 -11.22 -10.63
N GLU A 280 19.95 -11.98 -11.32
CA GLU A 280 19.24 -11.53 -12.53
C GLU A 280 18.26 -10.40 -12.20
N ALA A 281 17.42 -10.57 -11.18
CA ALA A 281 16.46 -9.54 -10.78
C ALA A 281 17.15 -8.22 -10.36
N ASN A 282 18.30 -8.30 -9.67
CA ASN A 282 19.08 -7.11 -9.37
C ASN A 282 19.69 -6.49 -10.63
N GLY A 283 20.30 -7.31 -11.50
CA GLY A 283 20.88 -6.86 -12.76
C GLY A 283 19.86 -6.16 -13.65
N GLU A 284 18.67 -6.75 -13.79
CA GLU A 284 17.55 -6.16 -14.51
C GLU A 284 17.12 -4.82 -13.91
N TRP A 285 17.01 -4.75 -12.58
CA TRP A 285 16.61 -3.53 -11.88
C TRP A 285 17.67 -2.41 -11.99
N VAL A 286 18.95 -2.75 -11.90
CA VAL A 286 20.06 -1.80 -12.08
C VAL A 286 20.12 -1.29 -13.52
N GLN A 287 19.82 -2.15 -14.50
CA GLN A 287 19.73 -1.80 -15.91
C GLN A 287 18.43 -1.06 -16.30
N CYS A 288 17.43 -0.97 -15.42
CA CYS A 288 16.28 -0.12 -15.66
C CYS A 288 16.72 1.34 -15.46
N GLU A 289 17.13 1.97 -16.56
CA GLU A 289 17.55 3.37 -16.53
C GLU A 289 16.34 4.27 -16.20
N PRO A 290 16.43 5.15 -15.19
CA PRO A 290 15.46 6.21 -15.05
C PRO A 290 15.55 7.15 -16.27
N PRO A 291 14.45 7.81 -16.66
CA PRO A 291 14.52 8.77 -17.76
C PRO A 291 15.36 10.00 -17.33
N PRO A 292 15.87 10.80 -18.28
CA PRO A 292 16.62 12.02 -17.97
C PRO A 292 15.81 12.99 -17.08
N GLU A 293 16.50 13.89 -16.37
CA GLU A 293 15.83 14.91 -15.57
C GLU A 293 14.84 15.73 -16.42
N GLY A 294 13.63 15.95 -15.90
CA GLY A 294 12.54 16.61 -16.63
C GLY A 294 11.76 15.73 -17.59
N TRP A 295 12.08 14.43 -17.69
CA TRP A 295 11.31 13.44 -18.43
C TRP A 295 10.48 12.53 -17.51
N LEU A 296 9.35 12.08 -18.04
CA LEU A 296 8.54 11.00 -17.46
C LEU A 296 8.80 9.71 -18.24
N LYS A 297 8.79 8.57 -17.55
CA LYS A 297 8.82 7.24 -18.16
C LYS A 297 7.47 6.58 -18.02
N CYS A 298 6.87 6.19 -19.14
CA CYS A 298 5.56 5.56 -19.19
C CYS A 298 5.67 4.15 -19.75
N ASN A 299 5.45 3.15 -18.89
CA ASN A 299 5.30 1.76 -19.29
C ASN A 299 3.82 1.48 -19.59
N PHE A 300 3.53 0.77 -20.67
CA PHE A 300 2.16 0.38 -21.04
C PHE A 300 2.12 -1.07 -21.51
N ASP A 301 0.96 -1.70 -21.41
CA ASP A 301 0.74 -3.11 -21.78
C ASP A 301 -0.74 -3.39 -22.07
N CYS A 302 -1.01 -4.36 -22.95
CA CYS A 302 -2.36 -4.81 -23.25
C CYS A 302 -2.55 -6.31 -22.97
N SER A 303 -3.46 -6.62 -22.04
CA SER A 303 -3.89 -7.98 -21.77
C SER A 303 -4.98 -8.40 -22.76
N TYR A 304 -4.54 -8.99 -23.88
CA TYR A 304 -5.40 -9.58 -24.90
C TYR A 304 -5.51 -11.10 -24.74
N LYS A 305 -6.72 -11.64 -24.95
CA LYS A 305 -6.99 -13.07 -25.08
C LYS A 305 -7.94 -13.33 -26.24
N ASN A 306 -7.55 -14.25 -27.11
CA ASN A 306 -8.37 -14.62 -28.27
C ASN A 306 -9.74 -15.18 -27.83
N GLY A 307 -10.81 -14.64 -28.39
CA GLY A 307 -12.19 -15.02 -28.08
C GLY A 307 -12.83 -14.28 -26.90
N GLU A 308 -12.10 -13.46 -26.15
CA GLU A 308 -12.69 -12.58 -25.14
C GLU A 308 -13.23 -11.28 -25.77
N LEU A 309 -14.37 -10.79 -25.28
CA LEU A 309 -15.02 -9.58 -25.80
C LEU A 309 -14.24 -8.30 -25.48
N PHE A 310 -13.51 -8.32 -24.37
CA PHE A 310 -12.76 -7.18 -23.85
C PHE A 310 -11.28 -7.51 -23.72
N SER A 311 -10.44 -6.52 -23.93
CA SER A 311 -9.02 -6.54 -23.56
C SER A 311 -8.75 -5.43 -22.55
N GLY A 312 -7.82 -5.70 -21.64
CA GLY A 312 -7.45 -4.76 -20.59
C GLY A 312 -6.21 -3.99 -21.01
N MET A 313 -6.24 -2.68 -20.87
CA MET A 313 -5.09 -1.78 -21.11
C MET A 313 -4.60 -1.29 -19.75
N GLY A 314 -3.29 -1.23 -19.56
CA GLY A 314 -2.68 -0.76 -18.33
C GLY A 314 -1.44 0.07 -18.61
N TRP A 315 -1.26 1.15 -17.86
CA TRP A 315 -0.05 1.97 -17.93
C TRP A 315 0.36 2.52 -16.57
N ILE A 316 1.65 2.81 -16.43
CA ILE A 316 2.25 3.40 -15.24
C ILE A 316 3.32 4.41 -15.62
N ILE A 317 3.33 5.52 -14.91
CA ILE A 317 4.18 6.68 -15.14
C ILE A 317 5.07 6.89 -13.93
N ARG A 318 6.36 7.10 -14.21
CA ARG A 318 7.39 7.39 -13.22
C ARG A 318 8.19 8.63 -13.62
N ASP A 319 8.76 9.31 -12.64
CA ASP A 319 9.67 10.44 -12.88
C ASP A 319 11.13 9.98 -13.11
N HIS A 320 12.01 10.95 -13.32
CA HIS A 320 13.47 10.77 -13.46
C HIS A 320 14.17 10.16 -12.23
N GLN A 321 13.49 10.01 -11.09
CA GLN A 321 14.00 9.31 -9.91
C GLN A 321 13.45 7.89 -9.82
N GLY A 322 12.66 7.46 -10.82
CA GLY A 322 11.93 6.21 -10.80
C GLY A 322 10.76 6.21 -9.83
N LYS A 323 10.36 7.36 -9.29
CA LYS A 323 9.26 7.48 -8.35
C LYS A 323 7.94 7.42 -9.12
N TYR A 324 6.97 6.74 -8.53
CA TYR A 324 5.60 6.71 -9.03
C TYR A 324 5.00 8.12 -9.15
N VAL A 325 4.39 8.40 -10.30
CA VAL A 325 3.62 9.62 -10.56
C VAL A 325 2.13 9.30 -10.67
N LEU A 326 1.79 8.39 -11.58
CA LEU A 326 0.40 8.03 -11.89
C LEU A 326 0.35 6.66 -12.58
N ALA A 327 -0.76 5.94 -12.44
CA ALA A 327 -1.09 4.76 -13.22
C ALA A 327 -2.57 4.79 -13.59
N GLY A 328 -2.92 4.06 -14.63
CA GLY A 328 -4.31 3.91 -15.04
C GLY A 328 -4.50 2.67 -15.87
N GLY A 329 -5.76 2.29 -16.03
CA GLY A 329 -6.14 1.21 -16.93
C GLY A 329 -7.51 1.44 -17.54
N ALA A 330 -7.78 0.79 -18.66
CA ALA A 330 -9.06 0.88 -19.34
C ALA A 330 -9.40 -0.40 -20.11
N LYS A 331 -10.69 -0.64 -20.32
CA LYS A 331 -11.20 -1.75 -21.12
C LYS A 331 -11.42 -1.30 -22.55
N ILE A 332 -10.96 -2.10 -23.50
CA ILE A 332 -11.26 -1.92 -24.92
C ILE A 332 -12.01 -3.13 -25.45
N LYS A 333 -12.99 -2.90 -26.33
CA LYS A 333 -13.77 -3.96 -26.98
C LYS A 333 -13.27 -4.19 -28.40
N GLY A 334 -13.41 -5.42 -28.89
CA GLY A 334 -13.30 -5.73 -30.31
C GLY A 334 -11.87 -5.75 -30.85
N ILE A 335 -10.87 -5.93 -29.99
CA ILE A 335 -9.48 -6.20 -30.39
C ILE A 335 -9.40 -7.60 -31.02
N ARG A 336 -8.74 -7.70 -32.17
CA ARG A 336 -8.67 -8.94 -32.98
C ARG A 336 -7.31 -9.63 -32.90
N SER A 337 -6.27 -8.90 -32.49
CA SER A 337 -4.92 -9.44 -32.35
C SER A 337 -4.19 -8.80 -31.17
N SER A 338 -3.15 -9.49 -30.68
CA SER A 338 -2.30 -8.94 -29.63
C SER A 338 -1.65 -7.62 -30.06
N LEU A 339 -1.24 -7.52 -31.32
CA LEU A 339 -0.61 -6.32 -31.88
C LEU A 339 -1.60 -5.14 -31.94
N GLU A 340 -2.84 -5.37 -32.38
CA GLU A 340 -3.90 -4.36 -32.38
C GLU A 340 -4.24 -3.89 -30.95
N GLY A 341 -4.21 -4.81 -29.99
CA GLY A 341 -4.38 -4.51 -28.56
C GLY A 341 -3.29 -3.58 -28.03
N GLU A 342 -2.03 -3.90 -28.30
CA GLU A 342 -0.88 -3.08 -27.89
C GLU A 342 -0.88 -1.70 -28.54
N ALA A 343 -1.15 -1.63 -29.85
CA ALA A 343 -1.23 -0.38 -30.58
C ALA A 343 -2.37 0.51 -30.07
N SER A 344 -3.54 -0.08 -29.76
CA SER A 344 -4.68 0.64 -29.21
C SER A 344 -4.41 1.14 -27.79
N CYS A 345 -3.75 0.33 -26.97
CA CYS A 345 -3.27 0.74 -25.64
C CYS A 345 -2.32 1.92 -25.75
N PHE A 346 -1.35 1.86 -26.66
CA PHE A 346 -0.41 2.94 -26.85
C PHE A 346 -1.08 4.24 -27.32
N LEU A 347 -2.01 4.17 -28.28
CA LEU A 347 -2.79 5.32 -28.71
C LEU A 347 -3.59 5.94 -27.56
N TYR A 348 -4.24 5.11 -26.75
CA TYR A 348 -4.98 5.59 -25.58
C TYR A 348 -4.06 6.29 -24.59
N VAL A 349 -2.89 5.70 -24.32
CA VAL A 349 -1.88 6.30 -23.44
C VAL A 349 -1.40 7.65 -23.97
N LEU A 350 -1.11 7.78 -25.27
CA LEU A 350 -0.72 9.07 -25.87
C LEU A 350 -1.77 10.16 -25.63
N GLN A 351 -3.06 9.82 -25.79
CA GLN A 351 -4.16 10.75 -25.53
C GLN A 351 -4.24 11.15 -24.05
N GLN A 352 -4.08 10.20 -23.13
CA GLN A 352 -4.08 10.48 -21.68
C GLN A 352 -2.90 11.38 -21.28
N ILE A 353 -1.70 11.10 -21.79
CA ILE A 353 -0.51 11.92 -21.59
C ILE A 353 -0.74 13.35 -22.08
N TRP A 354 -1.32 13.50 -23.27
CA TRP A 354 -1.59 14.79 -23.86
C TRP A 354 -2.58 15.61 -23.02
N ILE A 355 -3.70 14.99 -22.59
CA ILE A 355 -4.73 15.59 -21.72
C ILE A 355 -4.16 16.06 -20.39
N LYS A 356 -3.27 15.28 -19.77
CA LYS A 356 -2.62 15.63 -18.49
C LYS A 356 -1.56 16.74 -18.64
N GLY A 357 -1.27 17.20 -19.86
CA GLY A 357 -0.33 18.31 -20.11
C GLY A 357 1.14 17.89 -20.12
N TRP A 358 1.45 16.60 -20.11
CA TRP A 358 2.83 16.11 -20.15
C TRP A 358 3.35 16.09 -21.58
N ARG A 359 4.60 16.54 -21.77
CA ARG A 359 5.19 16.77 -23.10
C ARG A 359 6.55 16.09 -23.33
N ASN A 360 7.24 15.73 -22.24
CA ASN A 360 8.53 15.05 -22.26
C ASN A 360 8.33 13.63 -21.71
N VAL A 361 8.06 12.66 -22.59
CA VAL A 361 7.68 11.31 -22.16
C VAL A 361 8.44 10.24 -22.95
N TRP A 362 9.12 9.37 -22.22
CA TRP A 362 9.75 8.16 -22.72
C TRP A 362 8.81 7.00 -22.52
N PHE A 363 8.29 6.45 -23.61
CA PHE A 363 7.39 5.30 -23.62
C PHE A 363 8.15 3.99 -23.74
N GLU A 364 7.70 2.98 -23.01
CA GLU A 364 8.24 1.62 -23.05
C GLU A 364 7.08 0.61 -23.15
N GLY A 365 7.16 -0.29 -24.14
CA GLY A 365 6.26 -1.42 -24.30
C GLY A 365 7.05 -2.71 -24.55
N ASP A 366 6.46 -3.87 -24.31
CA ASP A 366 7.16 -5.16 -24.48
C ASP A 366 7.00 -5.78 -25.87
N ASN A 367 6.09 -5.24 -26.70
CA ASN A 367 5.84 -5.68 -28.06
C ASN A 367 6.83 -5.06 -29.06
N LYS A 368 7.79 -5.87 -29.53
CA LYS A 368 8.83 -5.45 -30.48
C LYS A 368 8.26 -4.96 -31.82
N GLU A 369 7.26 -5.65 -32.35
CA GLU A 369 6.67 -5.35 -33.66
C GLU A 369 6.03 -3.95 -33.65
N LEU A 370 5.28 -3.61 -32.58
CA LEU A 370 4.72 -2.27 -32.40
C LEU A 370 5.81 -1.19 -32.40
N VAL A 371 6.88 -1.39 -31.64
CA VAL A 371 7.99 -0.42 -31.55
C VAL A 371 8.63 -0.20 -32.92
N GLN A 372 8.82 -1.26 -33.72
CA GLN A 372 9.37 -1.15 -35.07
C GLN A 372 8.42 -0.40 -36.04
N ILE A 373 7.10 -0.65 -35.94
CA ILE A 373 6.09 0.01 -36.78
C ILE A 373 6.01 1.51 -36.49
N VAL A 374 5.97 1.88 -35.22
CA VAL A 374 5.87 3.29 -34.79
C VAL A 374 7.12 4.07 -35.14
N ASN A 375 8.30 3.47 -34.97
CA ASN A 375 9.59 4.09 -35.31
C ASN A 375 9.88 4.08 -36.83
N GLY A 376 8.94 3.61 -37.66
CA GLY A 376 9.03 3.66 -39.12
C GLY A 376 10.02 2.66 -39.74
N SER A 377 10.37 1.59 -39.01
CA SER A 377 11.26 0.54 -39.51
C SER A 377 10.50 -0.56 -40.27
N GLU A 378 9.21 -0.73 -40.00
CA GLU A 378 8.33 -1.71 -40.65
C GLU A 378 6.93 -1.07 -40.85
N ASP A 379 6.16 -1.53 -41.82
CA ASP A 379 4.77 -1.12 -42.02
C ASP A 379 3.85 -2.34 -41.92
N ASN A 380 2.72 -2.17 -41.22
CA ASN A 380 1.71 -3.22 -41.07
C ASN A 380 0.37 -2.70 -41.62
N MET A 381 -0.13 -3.34 -42.68
CA MET A 381 -1.38 -2.95 -43.35
C MET A 381 -2.61 -3.13 -42.45
N GLU A 382 -2.60 -4.08 -41.52
CA GLU A 382 -3.73 -4.35 -40.62
C GLU A 382 -3.93 -3.25 -39.58
N LEU A 383 -2.84 -2.63 -39.13
CA LEU A 383 -2.88 -1.49 -38.20
C LEU A 383 -3.08 -0.14 -38.90
N GLY A 384 -3.14 -0.09 -40.23
CA GLY A 384 -2.96 1.13 -41.04
C GLY A 384 -3.55 2.43 -40.46
N ASN A 385 -4.87 2.47 -40.21
CA ASN A 385 -5.53 3.65 -39.64
C ASN A 385 -5.05 3.98 -38.22
N LEU A 386 -4.86 2.97 -37.39
CA LEU A 386 -4.39 3.13 -36.02
C LEU A 386 -2.95 3.68 -35.99
N THR A 387 -2.10 3.25 -36.93
CA THR A 387 -0.75 3.79 -37.09
C THR A 387 -0.77 5.26 -37.51
N PHE A 388 -1.70 5.68 -38.38
CA PHE A 388 -1.89 7.11 -38.70
C PHE A 388 -2.27 7.93 -37.48
N ASP A 389 -3.21 7.44 -36.68
CA ASP A 389 -3.62 8.12 -35.44
C ASP A 389 -2.45 8.21 -34.45
N ILE A 390 -1.73 7.11 -34.22
CA ILE A 390 -0.54 7.09 -33.35
C ILE A 390 0.50 8.12 -33.81
N ARG A 391 0.82 8.15 -35.11
CA ARG A 391 1.77 9.12 -35.69
C ARG A 391 1.27 10.57 -35.54
N HIS A 392 -0.04 10.81 -35.70
CA HIS A 392 -0.63 12.12 -35.45
C HIS A 392 -0.43 12.58 -33.99
N TRP A 393 -0.76 11.72 -33.02
CA TRP A 393 -0.62 12.04 -31.60
C TRP A 393 0.85 12.17 -31.15
N ILE A 394 1.75 11.36 -31.70
CA ILE A 394 3.20 11.55 -31.52
C ILE A 394 3.65 12.91 -32.04
N GLY A 395 3.13 13.36 -33.19
CA GLY A 395 3.42 14.69 -33.73
C GLY A 395 3.00 15.85 -32.83
N LEU A 396 2.02 15.64 -31.93
CA LEU A 396 1.61 16.61 -30.92
C LEU A 396 2.50 16.61 -29.66
N LEU A 397 3.38 15.63 -29.52
CA LEU A 397 4.33 15.47 -28.41
C LEU A 397 5.77 15.67 -28.94
N PRO A 398 6.29 16.91 -28.94
CA PRO A 398 7.55 17.24 -29.61
C PRO A 398 8.78 16.55 -29.01
N LEU A 399 8.67 16.03 -27.79
CA LEU A 399 9.73 15.34 -27.05
C LEU A 399 9.20 14.01 -26.50
N CYS A 400 8.94 13.05 -27.39
CA CYS A 400 8.62 11.68 -27.00
C CYS A 400 9.50 10.65 -27.71
N SER A 401 9.69 9.50 -27.06
CA SER A 401 10.37 8.33 -27.61
C SER A 401 9.57 7.06 -27.29
N LEU A 402 9.64 6.04 -28.14
CA LEU A 402 9.10 4.72 -27.86
C LEU A 402 10.22 3.68 -28.00
N GLU A 403 10.44 2.91 -26.93
CA GLU A 403 11.46 1.86 -26.88
C GLU A 403 10.87 0.51 -26.44
N GLN A 404 11.57 -0.56 -26.80
CA GLN A 404 11.23 -1.90 -26.36
C GLN A 404 11.79 -2.15 -24.96
N VAL A 405 10.99 -2.75 -24.09
CA VAL A 405 11.41 -3.24 -22.79
C VAL A 405 11.15 -4.74 -22.67
N ASN A 406 11.94 -5.46 -21.86
CA ASN A 406 11.65 -6.87 -21.58
C ASN A 406 10.33 -7.00 -20.80
N ARG A 407 9.54 -8.04 -21.11
CA ARG A 407 8.27 -8.33 -20.42
C ARG A 407 8.39 -8.39 -18.90
N GLU A 408 9.50 -8.90 -18.38
CA GLU A 408 9.78 -8.96 -16.92
C GLU A 408 9.93 -7.57 -16.29
N LYS A 409 10.42 -6.59 -17.06
CA LYS A 409 10.52 -5.18 -16.67
C LYS A 409 9.19 -4.44 -16.85
N ASN A 410 8.27 -4.95 -17.68
CA ASN A 410 6.93 -4.38 -17.92
C ASN A 410 5.83 -4.89 -16.98
N GLN A 411 6.15 -5.74 -15.99
CA GLN A 411 5.17 -6.41 -15.13
C GLN A 411 4.14 -5.48 -14.47
N ALA A 412 4.53 -4.25 -14.14
CA ALA A 412 3.62 -3.29 -13.51
C ALA A 412 2.45 -2.93 -14.44
N ALA A 413 2.71 -2.68 -15.72
CA ALA A 413 1.68 -2.36 -16.70
C ALA A 413 0.80 -3.59 -17.01
N ASP A 414 1.42 -4.77 -17.20
CA ASP A 414 0.71 -6.05 -17.41
C ASP A 414 -0.24 -6.40 -16.26
N CYS A 415 0.17 -6.15 -15.01
CA CYS A 415 -0.68 -6.37 -13.85
C CYS A 415 -1.89 -5.42 -13.82
N ILE A 416 -1.71 -4.16 -14.18
CA ILE A 416 -2.81 -3.19 -14.25
C ILE A 416 -3.78 -3.59 -15.37
N ALA A 417 -3.25 -3.96 -16.54
CA ALA A 417 -4.01 -4.40 -17.69
C ALA A 417 -4.90 -5.61 -17.34
N LYS A 418 -4.35 -6.62 -16.68
CA LYS A 418 -5.10 -7.80 -16.21
C LYS A 418 -6.16 -7.45 -15.17
N ARG A 419 -5.80 -6.61 -14.19
CA ARG A 419 -6.70 -6.24 -13.09
C ARG A 419 -7.94 -5.50 -13.57
N VAL A 420 -7.78 -4.61 -14.56
CA VAL A 420 -8.90 -3.85 -15.11
C VAL A 420 -10.02 -4.74 -15.61
N LEU A 421 -9.72 -5.92 -16.17
CA LEU A 421 -10.72 -6.86 -16.68
C LEU A 421 -11.69 -7.34 -15.59
N GLU A 422 -11.25 -7.37 -14.32
CA GLU A 422 -12.05 -7.80 -13.16
C GLU A 422 -12.99 -6.71 -12.64
N GLU A 423 -12.77 -5.44 -12.98
CA GLU A 423 -13.53 -4.30 -12.47
C GLU A 423 -14.85 -4.07 -13.25
N SER A 424 -15.85 -3.45 -12.64
CA SER A 424 -17.11 -3.11 -13.35
C SER A 424 -16.99 -1.88 -14.25
N GLU A 425 -16.04 -1.00 -13.96
CA GLU A 425 -15.84 0.26 -14.68
C GLU A 425 -15.02 0.09 -15.96
N ILE A 426 -15.21 1.02 -16.90
CA ILE A 426 -14.56 1.00 -18.22
C ILE A 426 -13.13 1.58 -18.14
N SER A 427 -12.86 2.49 -17.22
CA SER A 427 -11.55 3.12 -17.01
C SER A 427 -11.33 3.42 -15.54
N ILE A 428 -10.13 3.18 -15.04
CA ILE A 428 -9.72 3.46 -13.66
C ILE A 428 -8.44 4.29 -13.66
N GLU A 429 -8.41 5.36 -12.86
CA GLU A 429 -7.17 6.05 -12.50
C GLU A 429 -6.72 5.50 -11.16
N VAL A 430 -5.52 4.92 -11.10
CA VAL A 430 -5.01 4.25 -9.90
C VAL A 430 -4.37 5.32 -9.01
N SER A 431 -4.94 5.55 -7.83
CA SER A 431 -4.34 6.46 -6.84
C SER A 431 -2.99 5.92 -6.33
N GLU A 432 -2.12 6.78 -5.79
CA GLU A 432 -0.85 6.34 -5.18
C GLU A 432 -1.04 5.27 -4.10
N SER A 433 -2.16 5.33 -3.36
CA SER A 433 -2.57 4.31 -2.39
C SER A 433 -2.92 2.96 -3.04
N GLU A 434 -3.58 2.97 -4.21
CA GLU A 434 -3.98 1.75 -4.92
C GLU A 434 -2.83 1.11 -5.69
N ALA A 435 -1.89 1.92 -6.19
CA ALA A 435 -0.65 1.42 -6.80
C ALA A 435 0.24 0.73 -5.77
N ARG A 436 0.32 1.28 -4.54
CA ARG A 436 0.98 0.62 -3.40
C ARG A 436 0.24 -0.65 -2.97
N ALA A 437 -1.08 -0.63 -2.89
CA ALA A 437 -1.88 -1.81 -2.56
C ALA A 437 -1.83 -2.91 -3.65
N GLY A 438 -1.72 -2.54 -4.93
CA GLY A 438 -1.50 -3.47 -6.05
C GLY A 438 -0.11 -4.11 -6.04
N LEU A 439 0.92 -3.35 -5.66
CA LEU A 439 2.26 -3.87 -5.40
C LEU A 439 2.32 -4.78 -4.15
N GLU A 440 1.42 -4.57 -3.18
CA GLU A 440 1.23 -5.46 -2.03
C GLU A 440 0.44 -6.73 -2.41
N LEU A 441 -0.53 -6.67 -3.33
CA LEU A 441 -1.27 -7.83 -3.83
C LEU A 441 -0.44 -8.78 -4.72
N LEU A 442 0.66 -8.28 -5.29
CA LEU A 442 1.68 -9.12 -5.96
C LEU A 442 2.54 -9.93 -4.97
N GLN A 443 2.38 -9.72 -3.66
CA GLN A 443 2.98 -10.55 -2.63
C GLN A 443 1.99 -11.64 -2.25
N GLY A 444 2.24 -12.85 -2.71
CA GLY A 444 1.37 -14.02 -2.58
C GLY A 444 0.65 -14.12 -1.23
N PHE A 445 -0.62 -13.76 -1.23
CA PHE A 445 -1.66 -14.36 -0.41
C PHE A 445 -2.71 -14.90 -1.36
N HIS A 446 -2.58 -16.17 -1.73
CA HIS A 446 -3.77 -16.91 -2.17
C HIS A 446 -4.72 -16.97 -0.98
N GLY A 447 -5.81 -16.19 -1.07
CA GLY A 447 -7.00 -16.39 -0.27
C GLY A 447 -7.32 -15.32 0.76
N ILE A 448 -7.59 -14.08 0.35
CA ILE A 448 -8.68 -13.26 0.92
C ILE A 448 -9.24 -12.35 -0.18
N TYR A 449 -10.44 -12.67 -0.69
CA TYR A 449 -11.24 -11.73 -1.48
C TYR A 449 -11.60 -10.51 -0.63
N LEU A 450 -10.97 -9.36 -0.88
CA LEU A 450 -11.44 -8.07 -0.40
C LEU A 450 -12.17 -7.36 -1.55
N ARG A 451 -13.47 -7.60 -1.63
CA ARG A 451 -14.41 -6.72 -2.34
C ARG A 451 -14.42 -5.38 -1.60
N ILE A 452 -13.74 -4.38 -2.15
CA ILE A 452 -13.86 -2.99 -1.69
C ILE A 452 -14.73 -2.28 -2.72
N ASN A 453 -16.00 -2.11 -2.36
CA ASN A 453 -16.96 -1.26 -3.07
C ASN A 453 -16.76 0.18 -2.57
N PHE A 454 -16.52 1.13 -3.46
CA PHE A 454 -16.87 2.52 -3.20
C PHE A 454 -17.55 3.17 -4.40
N SER A 455 -18.84 3.41 -4.20
CA SER A 455 -19.71 4.27 -4.97
C SER A 455 -19.42 5.76 -4.71
N LEU A 456 -19.60 6.56 -5.77
CA LEU A 456 -19.89 8.01 -5.86
C LEU A 456 -18.70 8.94 -6.11
N PHE A 457 -18.62 9.49 -7.33
CA PHE A 457 -19.05 10.87 -7.60
C PHE A 457 -19.81 10.94 -8.96
N PRO A 458 -20.82 11.81 -9.12
CA PRO A 458 -21.79 11.76 -10.20
C PRO A 458 -21.40 12.60 -11.43
N PHE A 459 -22.02 12.25 -12.55
CA PHE A 459 -22.20 12.97 -13.81
C PHE A 459 -21.97 14.49 -13.77
N LEU A 460 -21.25 14.99 -14.77
CA LEU A 460 -21.57 16.23 -15.49
C LEU A 460 -21.37 15.96 -16.99
N PHE A 461 -22.44 15.49 -17.63
CA PHE A 461 -22.78 15.86 -19.00
C PHE A 461 -23.47 17.23 -18.92
N LEU A 462 -23.20 18.11 -19.89
CA LEU A 462 -23.94 19.30 -20.39
C LEU A 462 -22.87 20.10 -21.17
N GLU A 463 -22.95 20.43 -22.47
CA GLU A 463 -23.93 20.33 -23.55
C GLU A 463 -23.19 19.99 -24.85
#